data_AF-A0AA37KPJ4-F1
#
_entry.id   AF-A0AA37KPJ4-F1
#
_cell.length_a   1.000
_cell.length_b   1.000
_cell.length_c   1.000
_cell.angle_alpha   90.00
_cell.angle_beta   90.00
_cell.angle_gamma   90.00
#
_symmetry.space_group_name_H-M   'P 1'
#
loop_
_entity.id
_entity.type
_entity.pdbx_description
1 polymer ?
#
loop_
_entity_poly.entity_id
_entity_poly.type
_entity_poly.pdbx_seq_one_letter_code
_entity_poly.pdbx_strand_id
1 'polypeptide(L)'
;MSGVDKTLLESGCPTKFNFSWREDGTMVLDLSDFTVGAMPFAITFRCATKFMQLNSWEKDEYPGSGWVKFVGTDGNVTTSGDDAADNQEGSGARVDGFLNVDTKQVEFIVDYNMMNVRTETFLQEIDKSRIDRFEEEFAQYEKDLEEAKKEQGKA
;
A
#
# COMPACT_ATOMS: atom_id res chain seq x y z
N MET A 1 8.83 -8.61 -15.90
CA MET A 1 7.72 -9.59 -15.89
C MET A 1 6.44 -8.79 -15.69
N SER A 2 5.55 -8.79 -16.68
CA SER A 2 4.27 -8.07 -16.62
C SER A 2 3.41 -8.70 -15.53
N GLY A 3 3.36 -8.09 -14.35
CA GLY A 3 2.39 -8.44 -13.33
C GLY A 3 0.99 -8.28 -13.93
N VAL A 4 0.09 -9.21 -13.61
CA VAL A 4 -1.32 -9.05 -13.98
C VAL A 4 -1.91 -8.07 -12.99
N ASP A 5 -2.31 -6.89 -13.46
CA ASP A 5 -3.06 -5.96 -12.62
C ASP A 5 -4.37 -6.62 -12.18
N LYS A 6 -4.51 -6.80 -10.87
CA LYS A 6 -5.67 -7.43 -10.25
C LYS A 6 -6.78 -6.44 -9.91
N THR A 7 -6.53 -5.14 -10.02
CA THR A 7 -7.54 -4.10 -9.83
C THR A 7 -8.48 -4.00 -11.04
N LEU A 8 -8.01 -4.44 -12.21
CA LEU A 8 -8.71 -4.46 -13.51
C LEU A 8 -9.13 -3.08 -14.07
N LEU A 9 -8.85 -1.99 -13.35
CA LEU A 9 -9.19 -0.62 -13.75
C LEU A 9 -7.92 0.24 -13.71
N GLU A 10 -7.74 1.13 -14.69
CA GLU A 10 -6.57 2.02 -14.75
C GLU A 10 -6.46 2.94 -13.53
N SER A 11 -7.58 3.29 -12.89
CA SER A 11 -7.63 4.08 -11.66
C SER A 11 -7.10 3.33 -10.44
N GLY A 12 -6.86 2.02 -10.54
CA GLY A 12 -6.58 1.15 -9.42
C GLY A 12 -7.81 0.91 -8.53
N CYS A 13 -7.55 0.35 -7.34
CA CYS A 13 -8.55 0.09 -6.31
C CYS A 13 -8.37 1.08 -5.14
N PRO A 14 -9.42 1.81 -4.72
CA PRO A 14 -9.37 2.60 -3.49
C PRO A 14 -8.97 1.71 -2.31
N THR A 15 -7.88 2.08 -1.63
CA THR A 15 -7.26 1.27 -0.57
C THR A 15 -7.01 2.12 0.67
N LYS A 16 -7.38 1.61 1.85
CA LYS A 16 -7.17 2.26 3.15
C LYS A 16 -5.91 1.74 3.83
N PHE A 17 -4.76 2.35 3.53
CA PHE A 17 -3.56 2.16 4.34
C PHE A 17 -3.61 3.02 5.60
N ASN A 18 -3.33 2.40 6.74
CA ASN A 18 -3.20 3.07 8.03
C ASN A 18 -1.73 3.30 8.35
N PHE A 19 -1.41 4.49 8.85
CA PHE A 19 -0.08 4.85 9.31
C PHE A 19 -0.18 5.24 10.77
N SER A 20 0.46 4.48 11.65
CA SER A 20 0.51 4.75 13.08
C SER A 20 1.93 4.97 13.54
N TRP A 21 2.11 5.80 14.57
CA TRP A 21 3.42 6.13 15.13
C TRP A 21 3.53 5.56 16.53
N ARG A 22 4.64 4.88 16.79
CA ARG A 22 5.01 4.43 18.14
C ARG A 22 5.72 5.55 18.90
N GLU A 23 5.79 5.40 20.22
CA GLU A 23 6.50 6.34 21.11
C GLU A 23 7.99 6.47 20.77
N ASP A 24 8.59 5.40 20.25
CA ASP A 24 10.00 5.37 19.81
C ASP A 24 10.24 6.03 18.44
N GLY A 25 9.19 6.58 17.82
CA GLY A 25 9.26 7.24 16.51
C GLY A 25 9.19 6.28 15.32
N THR A 26 9.00 4.98 15.54
CA THR A 26 8.77 4.00 14.46
C THR A 26 7.38 4.19 13.87
N MET A 27 7.28 4.29 12.54
CA MET A 27 5.99 4.27 11.85
C MET A 27 5.63 2.84 11.47
N VAL A 28 4.41 2.41 11.78
CA VAL A 28 3.84 1.14 11.35
C VAL A 28 2.84 1.42 10.22
N LEU A 29 3.08 0.80 9.08
CA LEU A 29 2.15 0.75 7.95
C LEU A 29 1.27 -0.49 8.11
N ASP A 30 -0.03 -0.31 8.01
CA ASP A 30 -1.04 -1.34 8.14
C ASP A 30 -2.03 -1.30 6.96
N LEU A 31 -2.42 -2.48 6.49
CA LEU A 31 -3.57 -2.68 5.62
C LEU A 31 -4.37 -3.85 6.19
N SER A 32 -5.43 -3.51 6.91
CA SER A 32 -6.29 -4.46 7.62
C SER A 32 -7.40 -5.03 6.72
N ASP A 33 -7.74 -6.29 6.95
CA ASP A 33 -8.93 -6.99 6.44
C ASP A 33 -9.22 -6.81 4.94
N PHE A 34 -8.19 -6.86 4.11
CA PHE A 34 -8.33 -6.78 2.66
C PHE A 34 -8.38 -8.16 2.02
N THR A 35 -8.99 -8.25 0.83
CA THR A 35 -8.99 -9.47 0.00
C THR A 35 -8.36 -9.16 -1.34
N VAL A 36 -7.64 -10.13 -1.90
CA VAL A 36 -7.00 -9.98 -3.21
C VAL A 36 -7.64 -10.96 -4.19
N GLY A 37 -8.27 -10.42 -5.24
CA GLY A 37 -8.95 -11.23 -6.25
C GLY A 37 -10.10 -12.04 -5.66
N ALA A 38 -10.04 -13.37 -5.80
CA ALA A 38 -11.08 -14.30 -5.35
C ALA A 38 -10.69 -15.08 -4.08
N MET A 39 -9.81 -14.51 -3.24
CA MET A 39 -9.44 -15.17 -1.98
C MET A 39 -10.66 -15.34 -1.07
N PRO A 40 -10.83 -16.52 -0.43
CA PRO A 40 -12.00 -16.80 0.40
C PRO A 40 -11.91 -16.22 1.82
N PHE A 41 -10.81 -15.57 2.17
CA PHE A 41 -10.57 -14.97 3.48
C PHE A 41 -9.87 -13.62 3.35
N ALA A 42 -10.13 -12.75 4.31
CA ALA A 42 -9.43 -11.48 4.46
C ALA A 42 -8.04 -11.71 5.09
N ILE A 43 -7.12 -10.85 4.70
CA ILE A 43 -5.74 -10.80 5.21
C ILE A 43 -5.47 -9.41 5.76
N THR A 44 -4.58 -9.36 6.73
CA THR A 44 -4.04 -8.13 7.30
C THR A 44 -2.54 -8.11 7.07
N PHE A 45 -2.04 -6.98 6.60
CA PHE A 45 -0.61 -6.71 6.48
C PHE A 45 -0.19 -5.63 7.46
N ARG A 46 0.87 -5.88 8.21
CA ARG A 46 1.51 -4.88 9.07
C ARG A 46 3.01 -4.88 8.83
N CYS A 47 3.61 -3.70 8.91
CA CYS A 47 5.05 -3.57 8.79
C CYS A 47 5.55 -2.35 9.57
N ALA A 48 6.44 -2.57 10.54
CA ALA A 48 7.21 -1.48 11.12
C ALA A 48 8.26 -0.99 10.11
N THR A 49 8.36 0.33 9.97
CA THR A 49 9.22 1.00 8.99
C THR A 49 10.22 1.93 9.66
N LYS A 50 11.33 2.18 8.96
CA LYS A 50 12.39 3.10 9.38
C LYS A 50 12.57 4.20 8.35
N PHE A 51 12.68 5.43 8.82
CA PHE A 51 12.99 6.58 7.98
C PHE A 51 14.49 6.73 7.76
N MET A 52 14.87 7.06 6.52
CA MET A 52 16.23 7.14 6.05
C MET A 52 16.41 8.31 5.08
N GLN A 53 17.63 8.82 5.00
CA GLN A 53 17.99 9.76 3.93
C GLN A 53 18.09 9.04 2.59
N LEU A 54 17.72 9.76 1.53
CA LEU A 54 17.88 9.29 0.15
C LEU A 54 19.36 9.11 -0.17
N ASN A 55 19.68 8.04 -0.90
CA ASN A 55 20.98 7.83 -1.50
C ASN A 55 21.19 8.74 -2.73
N SER A 56 22.38 8.71 -3.35
CA SER A 56 22.69 9.60 -4.47
C SER A 56 21.78 9.40 -5.69
N TRP A 57 21.42 8.16 -6.01
CA TRP A 57 20.55 7.86 -7.15
C TRP A 57 19.10 8.23 -6.87
N GLU A 58 18.61 7.95 -5.66
CA GLU A 58 17.25 8.36 -5.23
C GLU A 58 17.10 9.89 -5.25
N LYS A 59 18.16 10.65 -4.95
CA LYS A 59 18.14 12.12 -5.08
C LYS A 59 18.01 12.63 -6.51
N ASP A 60 18.46 11.84 -7.49
CA ASP A 60 18.29 12.17 -8.90
C ASP A 60 16.85 11.92 -9.35
N GLU A 61 16.21 10.85 -8.87
CA GLU A 61 14.80 10.53 -9.15
C GLU A 61 13.81 11.42 -8.40
N TYR A 62 14.12 11.76 -7.15
CA TYR A 62 13.31 12.61 -6.28
C TYR A 62 14.06 13.93 -5.99
N PRO A 63 14.14 14.85 -6.97
CA PRO A 63 14.86 16.09 -6.80
C PRO A 63 14.13 17.04 -5.84
N GLY A 64 14.90 17.89 -5.17
CA GLY A 64 14.39 18.92 -4.26
C GLY A 64 14.54 18.58 -2.78
N SER A 65 14.13 19.51 -1.91
CA SER A 65 14.11 19.31 -0.46
C SER A 65 12.88 18.52 0.00
N GLY A 66 12.91 18.08 1.26
CA GLY A 66 11.74 17.49 1.92
C GLY A 66 11.55 15.99 1.66
N TRP A 67 12.28 15.39 0.71
CA TRP A 67 12.22 13.96 0.47
C TRP A 67 12.90 13.15 1.58
N VAL A 68 12.18 12.15 2.06
CA VAL A 68 12.66 11.13 3.00
C VAL A 68 12.17 9.76 2.54
N LYS A 69 13.02 8.74 2.70
CA LYS A 69 12.68 7.35 2.40
C LYS A 69 12.17 6.68 3.66
N PHE A 70 11.15 5.83 3.56
CA PHE A 70 10.77 4.89 4.62
C PHE A 70 10.84 3.46 4.10
N VAL A 71 11.44 2.56 4.89
CA VAL A 71 11.65 1.16 4.51
C VAL A 71 11.19 0.25 5.63
N GLY A 72 10.42 -0.78 5.28
CA GLY A 72 10.03 -1.87 6.16
C GLY A 72 10.53 -3.20 5.61
N THR A 73 10.95 -4.10 6.50
CA THR A 73 11.41 -5.45 6.15
C THR A 73 10.72 -6.46 7.06
N ASP A 74 10.51 -7.66 6.55
CA ASP A 74 9.86 -8.75 7.28
C ASP A 74 8.49 -8.32 7.84
N GLY A 75 7.67 -7.66 7.01
CA GLY A 75 6.29 -7.35 7.37
C GLY A 75 5.47 -8.62 7.62
N ASN A 76 4.48 -8.54 8.51
CA ASN A 76 3.61 -9.66 8.84
C ASN A 76 2.39 -9.68 7.90
N VAL A 77 2.11 -10.83 7.28
CA VAL A 77 0.88 -11.10 6.54
C VAL A 77 0.13 -12.20 7.26
N THR A 78 -1.08 -11.92 7.73
CA THR A 78 -1.83 -12.84 8.60
C THR A 78 -3.33 -12.75 8.38
N THR A 79 -4.07 -13.77 8.82
CA THR A 79 -5.54 -13.75 8.88
C THR A 79 -6.07 -13.28 10.24
N SER A 80 -5.18 -12.94 11.19
CA SER A 80 -5.53 -12.38 12.50
C SER A 80 -5.47 -10.86 12.41
N GLY A 81 -6.62 -10.17 12.30
CA GLY A 81 -6.67 -8.71 12.10
C GLY A 81 -6.10 -7.90 13.26
N ASP A 82 -6.83 -7.82 14.37
CA ASP A 82 -6.53 -6.86 15.45
C ASP A 82 -5.26 -7.15 16.26
N ASP A 83 -4.87 -8.43 16.36
CA ASP A 83 -3.71 -8.90 17.17
C ASP A 83 -2.47 -9.21 16.31
N ALA A 84 -2.44 -8.75 15.06
CA ALA A 84 -1.29 -8.96 14.19
C ALA A 84 -0.03 -8.30 14.76
N ALA A 85 1.03 -9.09 14.92
CA ALA A 85 2.36 -8.53 15.14
C ALA A 85 2.78 -7.66 13.94
N ASP A 86 3.58 -6.62 14.18
CA ASP A 86 3.99 -5.71 13.09
C ASP A 86 4.99 -6.33 12.12
N ASN A 87 5.74 -7.34 12.54
CA ASN A 87 6.74 -8.01 11.71
C ASN A 87 6.72 -9.51 11.98
N GLN A 88 7.13 -10.29 10.98
CA GLN A 88 7.34 -11.72 11.07
C GLN A 88 8.71 -12.03 10.44
N GLU A 89 9.69 -12.37 11.29
CA GLU A 89 11.07 -12.63 10.85
C GLU A 89 11.12 -13.67 9.74
N GLY A 90 11.85 -13.36 8.67
CA GLY A 90 11.99 -14.24 7.50
C GLY A 90 10.76 -14.31 6.60
N SER A 91 9.74 -13.45 6.81
CA SER A 91 8.60 -13.37 5.89
C SER A 91 9.01 -12.87 4.52
N GLY A 92 10.09 -12.08 4.41
CA GLY A 92 10.55 -11.48 3.17
C GLY A 92 9.64 -10.39 2.61
N ALA A 93 8.52 -10.07 3.27
CA ALA A 93 7.65 -8.98 2.89
C ALA A 93 8.33 -7.63 3.14
N ARG A 94 8.12 -6.65 2.26
CA ARG A 94 8.82 -5.37 2.31
C ARG A 94 7.90 -4.18 2.03
N VAL A 95 8.30 -3.04 2.58
CA VAL A 95 7.75 -1.73 2.23
C VAL A 95 8.90 -0.86 1.74
N ASP A 96 8.76 -0.26 0.57
CA ASP A 96 9.69 0.74 0.04
C ASP A 96 8.88 1.97 -0.32
N GLY A 97 9.14 3.10 0.33
CA GLY A 97 8.39 4.32 0.08
C GLY A 97 9.18 5.60 0.23
N PHE A 98 8.65 6.64 -0.39
CA PHE A 98 9.18 7.99 -0.42
C PHE A 98 8.08 8.97 -0.02
N LEU A 99 8.43 9.89 0.87
CA LEU A 99 7.55 10.92 1.38
C LEU A 99 8.25 12.26 1.20
N ASN A 100 7.58 13.20 0.53
CA ASN A 100 8.00 14.60 0.58
C ASN A 100 7.21 15.32 1.67
N VAL A 101 7.90 15.70 2.75
CA VAL A 101 7.26 16.37 3.88
C VAL A 101 6.90 17.83 3.59
N ASP A 102 7.55 18.47 2.61
CA ASP A 102 7.30 19.85 2.24
C ASP A 102 6.08 19.94 1.31
N THR A 103 6.07 19.15 0.25
CA THR A 103 5.00 19.13 -0.77
C THR A 103 3.85 18.19 -0.46
N LYS A 104 3.94 17.41 0.62
CA LYS A 104 2.93 16.42 1.04
C LYS A 104 2.67 15.38 -0.05
N GLN A 105 3.71 14.90 -0.71
CA GLN A 105 3.60 13.86 -1.72
C GLN A 105 4.09 12.52 -1.16
N VAL A 106 3.48 11.42 -1.61
CA VAL A 106 3.85 10.08 -1.19
C VAL A 106 3.80 9.12 -2.38
N GLU A 107 4.76 8.20 -2.41
CA GLU A 107 4.83 7.06 -3.32
C GLU A 107 5.36 5.87 -2.55
N PHE A 108 4.76 4.69 -2.69
CA PHE A 108 5.26 3.50 -2.02
C PHE A 108 4.80 2.20 -2.65
N ILE A 109 5.60 1.17 -2.42
CA ILE A 109 5.33 -0.20 -2.82
C ILE A 109 5.28 -1.07 -1.58
N VAL A 110 4.27 -1.93 -1.52
CA VAL A 110 4.19 -3.02 -0.55
C VAL A 110 4.35 -4.33 -1.31
N ASP A 111 5.43 -5.06 -1.04
CA ASP A 111 5.58 -6.44 -1.48
C ASP A 111 5.18 -7.34 -0.31
N TYR A 112 4.09 -8.06 -0.45
CA TYR A 112 3.60 -8.93 0.62
C TYR A 112 4.40 -10.24 0.72
N ASN A 113 5.32 -10.50 -0.23
CA ASN A 113 6.00 -11.78 -0.43
C ASN A 113 5.05 -13.00 -0.34
N MET A 114 3.79 -12.78 -0.70
CA MET A 114 2.73 -13.77 -0.66
C MET A 114 2.08 -13.84 -2.03
N MET A 115 2.13 -15.02 -2.67
CA MET A 115 1.53 -15.27 -3.98
C MET A 115 1.96 -14.28 -5.08
N ASN A 116 3.15 -13.69 -4.97
CA ASN A 116 3.64 -12.61 -5.84
C ASN A 116 2.69 -11.41 -5.93
N VAL A 117 1.92 -11.16 -4.87
CA VAL A 117 1.06 -9.97 -4.75
C VAL A 117 1.92 -8.81 -4.27
N ARG A 118 1.74 -7.67 -4.92
CA ARG A 118 2.28 -6.39 -4.48
C ARG A 118 1.25 -5.28 -4.72
N THR A 119 1.29 -4.25 -3.90
CA THR A 119 0.57 -3.00 -4.13
C THR A 119 1.56 -1.93 -4.55
N GLU A 120 1.22 -1.20 -5.61
CA GLU A 120 1.98 -0.04 -6.07
C GLU A 120 1.11 1.18 -5.90
N THR A 121 1.54 2.08 -5.02
CA THR A 121 0.95 3.38 -4.83
C THR A 121 1.84 4.39 -5.55
N PHE A 122 1.44 4.77 -6.77
CA PHE A 122 2.14 5.78 -7.56
C PHE A 122 2.16 7.15 -6.85
N LEU A 123 3.09 8.01 -7.25
CA LEU A 123 3.22 9.35 -6.71
C LEU A 123 1.89 10.12 -6.68
N GLN A 124 1.46 10.47 -5.48
CA GLN A 124 0.23 11.20 -5.22
C GLN A 124 0.39 12.25 -4.13
N GLU A 125 -0.42 13.31 -4.19
CA GLU A 125 -0.52 14.30 -3.12
C GLU A 125 -1.42 13.79 -1.99
N ILE A 126 -1.00 14.01 -0.74
CA ILE A 126 -1.74 13.59 0.45
C ILE A 126 -2.91 14.55 0.67
N ASP A 127 -4.07 14.18 0.13
CA ASP A 127 -5.34 14.83 0.41
C ASP A 127 -6.07 14.11 1.55
N LYS A 128 -6.04 14.73 2.74
CA LYS A 128 -6.68 14.20 3.95
C LYS A 128 -8.20 14.12 3.84
N SER A 129 -8.83 14.89 2.95
CA SER A 129 -10.29 14.88 2.78
C SER A 129 -10.81 13.66 2.02
N ARG A 130 -9.94 12.92 1.31
CA ARG A 130 -10.36 11.72 0.57
C ARG A 130 -10.88 10.61 1.47
N ILE A 131 -10.43 10.54 2.72
CA ILE A 131 -10.89 9.51 3.65
C ILE A 131 -12.42 9.58 3.87
N ASP A 132 -12.98 10.79 3.86
CA ASP A 132 -14.42 11.03 4.04
C ASP A 132 -15.25 10.52 2.84
N ARG A 133 -14.59 10.34 1.68
CA ARG A 133 -15.21 9.86 0.43
C ARG A 133 -14.91 8.40 0.14
N PHE A 134 -14.14 7.70 0.98
CA PHE A 134 -13.68 6.35 0.65
C PHE A 134 -14.83 5.39 0.35
N GLU A 135 -15.89 5.38 1.18
CA GLU A 135 -17.01 4.44 0.98
C GLU A 135 -17.72 4.68 -0.36
N GLU A 136 -17.86 5.96 -0.75
CA GLU A 136 -18.45 6.34 -2.04
C GLU A 136 -17.53 5.94 -3.21
N GLU A 137 -16.24 6.25 -3.12
CA GLU A 137 -15.25 5.91 -4.14
C GLU A 137 -15.09 4.39 -4.31
N PHE A 138 -15.13 3.64 -3.21
CA PHE A 138 -15.04 2.18 -3.24
C PHE A 138 -16.30 1.55 -3.82
N ALA A 139 -17.49 2.02 -3.45
CA ALA A 139 -18.74 1.55 -4.05
C ALA A 139 -18.83 1.88 -5.55
N GLN A 140 -18.25 3.00 -5.99
CA GLN A 140 -18.13 3.30 -7.41
C GLN A 140 -17.15 2.35 -8.11
N TYR A 141 -15.98 2.10 -7.51
CA TYR A 141 -15.01 1.12 -8.00
C TYR A 141 -15.66 -0.26 -8.18
N GLU A 142 -16.47 -0.75 -7.24
CA GLU A 142 -17.13 -2.05 -7.36
C GLU A 142 -18.09 -2.13 -8.55
N LYS A 143 -18.85 -1.06 -8.81
CA LYS A 143 -19.75 -0.97 -9.98
C LYS A 143 -18.95 -0.99 -11.28
N ASP A 144 -17.93 -0.15 -11.38
CA ASP A 144 -17.08 -0.04 -12.57
C ASP A 144 -16.34 -1.37 -12.83
N LEU A 145 -15.92 -2.05 -11.76
CA LEU A 145 -15.29 -3.37 -11.83
C LEU A 145 -16.26 -4.44 -12.36
N GLU A 146 -17.53 -4.41 -11.95
CA GLU A 146 -18.55 -5.35 -12.44
C GLU A 146 -18.82 -5.14 -13.93
N GLU A 147 -18.91 -3.88 -14.38
CA GLU A 147 -19.07 -3.52 -15.79
C GLU A 147 -17.85 -3.97 -16.61
N ALA A 148 -16.64 -3.66 -16.15
CA ALA A 148 -15.40 -4.08 -16.82
C ALA A 148 -15.27 -5.61 -16.93
N LYS A 149 -15.73 -6.37 -15.92
CA LYS A 149 -15.76 -7.84 -15.99
C LYS A 149 -16.73 -8.35 -17.05
N LYS A 150 -17.90 -7.72 -17.21
CA LYS A 150 -18.88 -8.06 -18.26
C LYS A 150 -18.30 -7.83 -19.65
N GLU A 151 -17.67 -6.67 -19.88
CA GLU A 151 -17.04 -6.34 -21.17
C GLU A 151 -15.90 -7.30 -21.54
N GLN A 152 -15.17 -7.80 -20.54
CA GLN A 152 -14.09 -8.76 -20.71
C GLN A 152 -14.55 -10.24 -20.78
N GLY A 153 -15.85 -10.51 -20.69
CA GLY A 153 -16.40 -11.88 -20.70
C GLY A 153 -16.03 -12.71 -19.47
N LYS A 154 -15.79 -12.05 -18.32
CA LYS A 154 -15.42 -12.65 -17.03
C LYS A 154 -16.56 -12.63 -16.00
N ALA A 155 -17.78 -12.35 -16.43
CA ALA A 155 -18.99 -12.30 -15.61
C ALA A 155 -19.65 -13.67 -15.44
#